data_AF-A0A846TNL9-F1
#
_entry.id   AF-A0A846TNL9-F1
#
_cell.length_a   1.000
_cell.length_b   1.000
_cell.length_c   1.000
_cell.angle_alpha   90.00
_cell.angle_beta   90.00
_cell.angle_gamma   90.00
#
_symmetry.space_group_name_H-M   'P 1'
#
loop_
_entity.id
_entity.type
_entity.pdbx_description
1 polymer ?
#
loop_
_entity_poly.entity_id
_entity_poly.type
_entity_poly.pdbx_seq_one_letter_code
_entity_poly.pdbx_strand_id
1 'polypeptide(L)' 'MSKPEEILAALGGAQNVEDIEGCITRLRTEVADSSLVDQAALKALGAHGVMVAGTVVQVVVGPEAENLAEDIQDLL' A
#
# COMPACT_ATOMS: atom_id res chain seq x y z
N MET A 1 -0.93 -10.38 12.47
CA MET A 1 -1.47 -9.76 11.26
C MET A 1 -0.65 -10.30 10.10
N SER A 2 -1.29 -10.54 8.96
CA SER A 2 -0.63 -10.85 7.71
C SER A 2 0.00 -9.59 7.12
N LYS A 3 0.99 -9.76 6.24
CA LYS A 3 1.63 -8.63 5.54
C LYS A 3 0.62 -7.74 4.79
N PRO A 4 -0.41 -8.28 4.09
CA PRO A 4 -1.51 -7.47 3.53
C PRO A 4 -2.24 -6.59 4.56
N GLU A 5 -2.63 -7.16 5.72
CA GLU A 5 -3.31 -6.42 6.79
C GLU A 5 -2.45 -5.28 7.33
N GLU A 6 -1.15 -5.52 7.50
CA GLU A 6 -0.19 -4.53 8.01
C GLU A 6 0.05 -3.39 7.00
N ILE A 7 0.14 -3.73 5.70
CA ILE A 7 0.27 -2.72 4.64
C ILE A 7 -1.00 -1.88 4.54
N LEU A 8 -2.17 -2.51 4.59
CA LEU A 8 -3.45 -1.81 4.59
C LEU A 8 -3.57 -0.86 5.79
N ALA A 9 -3.20 -1.31 6.99
CA ALA A 9 -3.15 -0.47 8.18
C ALA A 9 -2.18 0.72 8.00
N ALA A 10 -1.00 0.48 7.43
CA ALA A 10 -0.01 1.53 7.16
C ALA A 10 -0.45 2.52 6.06
N LEU A 11 -1.40 2.15 5.21
CA LEU A 11 -2.04 3.06 4.25
C LEU A 11 -3.17 3.90 4.88
N GLY A 12 -3.45 3.74 6.17
CA GLY A 12 -4.55 4.41 6.87
C GLY A 12 -5.82 3.56 7.06
N GLY A 13 -5.76 2.28 6.68
CA GLY A 13 -6.85 1.31 6.77
C GLY A 13 -7.78 1.31 5.56
N ALA A 14 -8.72 0.35 5.51
CA ALA A 14 -9.64 0.14 4.38
C ALA A 14 -10.45 1.40 4.02
N GLN A 15 -10.90 2.16 5.03
CA GLN A 15 -11.65 3.40 4.82
C GLN A 15 -10.85 4.53 4.14
N ASN A 16 -9.51 4.43 4.11
CA ASN A 16 -8.64 5.42 3.50
C ASN A 16 -8.18 5.02 2.09
N VAL A 17 -8.29 3.75 1.70
CA VAL A 17 -7.86 3.27 0.39
C VAL A 17 -9.04 3.32 -0.57
N GLU A 18 -8.92 4.12 -1.62
CA GLU A 18 -9.95 4.24 -2.67
C GLU A 18 -9.73 3.22 -3.78
N ASP A 19 -8.47 2.98 -4.14
CA ASP A 19 -8.09 1.99 -5.14
C ASP A 19 -6.68 1.47 -4.87
N ILE A 20 -6.42 0.22 -5.26
CA ILE A 20 -5.09 -0.39 -5.17
C ILE A 20 -4.86 -1.37 -6.32
N GLU A 21 -3.75 -1.19 -7.03
CA GLU A 21 -3.35 -2.02 -8.17
C GLU A 21 -1.88 -2.44 -8.03
N GLY A 22 -1.61 -3.72 -8.27
CA GLY A 22 -0.25 -4.24 -8.36
C GLY A 22 0.31 -4.11 -9.78
N CYS A 23 1.50 -3.54 -9.92
CA CYS A 23 2.33 -3.63 -11.13
C CYS A 23 3.42 -4.70 -10.94
N ILE A 24 4.46 -4.69 -11.78
CA ILE A 24 5.60 -5.64 -11.66
C ILE A 24 6.34 -5.52 -10.33
N THR A 25 6.54 -4.30 -9.79
CA THR A 25 7.36 -4.09 -8.58
C THR A 25 6.74 -3.16 -7.54
N ARG A 26 5.53 -2.64 -7.81
CA ARG A 26 4.93 -1.57 -7.01
C ARG A 26 3.44 -1.79 -6.82
N LEU A 27 2.97 -1.46 -5.63
CA LEU A 27 1.58 -1.14 -5.39
C LEU A 27 1.36 0.32 -5.80
N ARG A 28 0.38 0.56 -6.66
CA ARG A 28 -0.18 1.87 -6.97
C ARG A 28 -1.45 2.00 -6.17
N THR A 29 -1.54 3.01 -5.33
CA THR A 29 -2.65 3.16 -4.39
C THR A 29 -3.19 4.57 -4.50
N GLU A 30 -4.49 4.71 -4.60
CA GLU A 30 -5.21 5.98 -4.42
C GLU A 30 -5.76 5.98 -3.00
N VAL A 31 -5.50 7.04 -2.22
CA VAL A 31 -6.01 7.18 -0.86
C VAL A 31 -6.79 8.48 -0.69
N ALA A 32 -7.80 8.46 0.18
CA ALA A 32 -8.60 9.64 0.49
C ALA A 32 -7.79 10.73 1.22
N ASP A 33 -6.91 10.33 2.15
CA ASP A 33 -6.03 11.22 2.90
C ASP A 33 -4.61 10.64 3.01
N SER A 34 -3.66 11.27 2.32
CA SER A 34 -2.25 10.85 2.33
C SER A 34 -1.51 11.20 3.61
N SER A 35 -2.08 12.02 4.50
CA SER A 35 -1.51 12.30 5.83
C SER A 35 -1.63 11.11 6.79
N LEU A 36 -2.54 10.17 6.52
CA LEU A 36 -2.73 8.93 7.28
C LEU A 36 -1.75 7.82 6.88
N VAL A 37 -0.93 8.04 5.84
CA VAL A 37 -0.01 7.04 5.31
C VAL A 37 1.28 7.00 6.13
N ASP A 38 1.56 5.87 6.76
CA ASP A 38 2.78 5.62 7.50
C ASP A 38 3.87 5.03 6.59
N GLN A 39 4.66 5.93 6.00
CA GLN A 39 5.79 5.56 5.15
C GLN A 39 6.89 4.79 5.90
N ALA A 40 7.03 4.99 7.21
CA ALA A 40 8.04 4.30 8.00
C ALA A 40 7.61 2.85 8.26
N ALA A 41 6.34 2.62 8.59
CA ALA A 41 5.77 1.29 8.71
C ALA A 41 5.84 0.52 7.38
N LEU A 42 5.48 1.14 6.25
CA LEU A 42 5.60 0.51 4.93
C LEU A 42 7.04 0.07 4.63
N LYS A 43 8.04 0.89 4.96
CA LYS A 43 9.47 0.52 4.81
C LYS A 43 9.87 -0.61 5.75
N ALA A 44 9.37 -0.61 6.99
CA ALA A 44 9.62 -1.69 7.95
C ALA A 44 9.01 -3.03 7.50
N LEU A 45 7.91 -2.99 6.76
CA LEU A 45 7.25 -4.17 6.14
C LEU A 45 7.94 -4.66 4.87
N GLY A 46 9.07 -4.07 4.49
CA GLY A 46 9.89 -4.48 3.35
C GLY A 46 9.69 -3.66 2.07
N ALA A 47 9.01 -2.51 2.14
CA ALA A 47 9.01 -1.58 1.01
C ALA A 47 10.41 -1.00 0.79
N HIS A 48 10.93 -1.17 -0.42
CA HIS A 48 12.20 -0.62 -0.88
C HIS A 48 12.12 0.90 -1.08
N GLY A 49 10.91 1.42 -1.28
CA GLY A 49 10.64 2.84 -1.45
C GLY A 49 9.15 3.13 -1.33
N VAL A 50 8.84 4.33 -0.84
CA VAL A 50 7.47 4.86 -0.79
C VAL A 50 7.51 6.25 -1.40
N MET A 51 6.60 6.52 -2.33
CA MET A 51 6.42 7.81 -2.96
C MET A 51 4.98 8.27 -2.72
N VAL A 52 4.83 9.52 -2.32
CA VAL A 52 3.51 10.15 -2.12
C VAL A 52 3.44 11.40 -3.01
N ALA A 53 2.39 11.49 -3.82
CA ALA A 53 2.13 12.62 -4.69
C ALA A 53 0.63 12.94 -4.68
N GLY A 54 0.22 13.88 -3.82
CA GLY A 54 -1.20 14.14 -3.56
C GLY A 54 -1.85 12.96 -2.84
N THR A 55 -2.92 12.43 -3.41
CA THR A 55 -3.65 11.22 -2.98
C THR A 55 -3.04 9.93 -3.52
N VAL A 56 -2.08 10.02 -4.44
CA VAL A 56 -1.45 8.85 -5.05
C VAL A 56 -0.24 8.42 -4.22
N VAL A 57 -0.24 7.17 -3.79
CA VAL A 57 0.85 6.50 -3.07
C VAL A 57 1.41 5.38 -3.95
N GLN A 58 2.74 5.30 -4.05
CA GLN A 58 3.40 4.14 -4.66
C GLN A 58 4.32 3.47 -3.66
N VAL A 59 4.13 2.17 -3.46
CA VAL A 59 4.92 1.35 -2.53
C VAL A 59 5.71 0.32 -3.34
N VAL A 60 7.04 0.40 -3.32
CA VAL A 60 7.92 -0.51 -4.05
C VAL A 60 8.17 -1.77 -3.21
N VAL A 61 7.44 -2.84 -3.46
CA VAL A 61 7.51 -4.09 -2.67
C VAL A 61 8.24 -5.24 -3.39
N GLY A 62 8.56 -5.07 -4.68
CA GLY A 62 9.22 -6.11 -5.48
C GLY A 62 8.23 -6.98 -6.26
N PRO A 63 8.67 -8.14 -6.80
CA PRO A 63 7.90 -8.96 -7.74
C PRO A 63 6.59 -9.54 -7.18
N GLU A 64 6.42 -9.48 -5.86
CA GLU A 64 5.21 -9.90 -5.14
C GLU A 64 4.10 -8.84 -5.11
N ALA A 65 4.28 -7.69 -5.80
CA ALA A 65 3.33 -6.58 -5.78
C ALA A 65 1.93 -6.93 -6.32
N GLU A 66 1.84 -7.76 -7.36
CA GLU A 66 0.55 -8.19 -7.94
C GLU A 66 -0.26 -9.00 -6.93
N ASN A 67 0.30 -10.10 -6.42
CA ASN A 67 -0.35 -10.93 -5.40
C ASN A 67 -0.70 -10.14 -4.13
N LEU A 68 0.18 -9.23 -3.71
CA LEU A 68 -0.05 -8.42 -2.52
C LEU A 68 -1.19 -7.42 -2.72
N ALA A 69 -1.39 -6.91 -3.93
CA ALA A 69 -2.54 -6.07 -4.25
C ALA A 69 -3.84 -6.87 -4.20
N GLU A 70 -3.86 -8.08 -4.77
CA GLU A 70 -5.03 -8.98 -4.71
C GLU A 70 -5.39 -9.33 -3.27
N ASP A 71 -4.41 -9.72 -2.46
CA ASP A 71 -4.63 -10.02 -1.03
C ASP A 71 -5.16 -8.81 -0.25
N ILE A 72 -4.74 -7.58 -0.60
CA ILE A 72 -5.26 -6.36 0.03
C ILE A 72 -6.67 -6.05 -0.46
N GLN A 73 -6.97 -6.25 -1.75
CA GLN A 73 -8.31 -6.05 -2.30
C GLN A 73 -9.34 -6.96 -1.62
N ASP A 74 -8.97 -8.20 -1.28
CA ASP A 74 -9.83 -9.12 -0.53
C ASP A 74 -10.15 -8.64 0.91
N LEU A 75 -9.38 -7.67 1.43
CA LEU A 75 -9.57 -7.07 2.76
C LEU A 75 -10.34 -5.73 2.73
N LEU A 76 -10.60 -5.16 1.54
CA LEU A 76 -11.34 -3.91 1.35
C LEU A 76 -12.86 -4.14 1.31
#